data_AF-A0A937QYL9-F1
#
_entry.id   AF-A0A937QYL9-F1
#
_cell.length_a   1.000
_cell.length_b   1.000
_cell.length_c   1.000
_cell.angle_alpha   90.00
_cell.angle_beta   90.00
_cell.angle_gamma   90.00
#
_symmetry.space_group_name_H-M   'P 1'
#
loop_
_entity.id
_entity.type
_entity.pdbx_description
1 polymer ?
#
loop_
_entity_poly.entity_id
_entity_poly.type
_entity_poly.pdbx_seq_one_letter_code
_entity_poly.pdbx_strand_id
1 'polypeptide(L)' 'MTKLAWTPWHKVVQLREDLKSGELSLSIFAADIYDVIMGKAKPVYQNPEEFFALTYPTFNIRE' A
#
# COMPACT_ATOMS: atom_id res chain seq x y z
N MET A 1 31.21 9.13 17.05
CA MET A 1 30.40 8.67 15.90
C MET A 1 29.88 9.90 15.18
N THR A 2 30.23 10.10 13.92
CA THR A 2 29.67 11.18 13.09
C THR A 2 28.19 10.91 12.85
N LYS A 3 27.33 11.77 13.40
CA LYS A 3 25.88 11.68 13.22
C LYS A 3 25.57 12.04 11.78
N LEU A 4 25.14 11.07 10.98
CA LEU A 4 24.74 11.32 9.59
C LEU A 4 23.57 12.32 9.60
N ALA A 5 23.61 13.32 8.71
CA ALA A 5 22.59 14.35 8.58
C ALA A 5 21.35 13.80 7.84
N TRP A 6 20.69 12.79 8.40
CA TRP A 6 19.52 12.18 7.79
C TRP A 6 18.28 13.03 7.98
N THR A 7 17.52 13.20 6.90
CA THR A 7 16.19 13.80 6.97
C THR A 7 15.23 12.82 7.64
N PRO A 8 14.45 13.22 8.66
CA PRO A 8 13.44 12.35 9.26
C PRO A 8 12.45 11.82 8.22
N TRP A 9 12.08 10.54 8.32
CA TRP A 9 11.23 9.84 7.34
C TRP A 9 9.93 10.60 7.04
N HIS A 10 9.28 11.17 8.05
CA HIS A 10 8.01 11.88 7.92
C HIS A 10 8.12 13.20 7.13
N LYS A 11 9.34 13.66 6.82
CA LYS A 11 9.59 14.82 5.96
C LYS A 11 9.85 14.45 4.49
N VAL A 12 10.01 13.17 4.18
CA VAL A 12 10.32 12.69 2.82
C VAL A 12 9.28 11.71 2.27
N VAL A 13 8.28 11.34 3.07
CA VAL A 13 7.16 10.49 2.64
C VAL A 13 5.84 11.24 2.78
N GLN A 14 4.88 10.91 1.93
CA GLN A 14 3.51 11.37 2.05
C GLN A 14 2.66 10.25 2.66
N LEU A 15 2.02 10.53 3.80
CA LEU A 15 1.06 9.61 4.40
C LEU A 15 -0.24 9.61 3.59
N ARG A 16 -0.78 8.41 3.35
CA ARG A 16 -2.12 8.24 2.78
C ARG A 16 -3.19 8.75 3.76
N GLU A 17 -4.33 9.16 3.21
CA GLU A 17 -5.43 9.70 4.01
C GLU A 17 -6.04 8.68 4.98
N ASP A 18 -6.12 7.41 4.60
CA ASP A 18 -6.63 6.34 5.47
C ASP A 18 -5.75 6.09 6.71
N LEU A 19 -4.44 6.33 6.61
CA LEU A 19 -3.53 6.31 7.76
C LEU A 19 -3.75 7.49 8.71
N LYS A 20 -4.20 8.64 8.20
CA LYS A 20 -4.48 9.83 9.00
C LYS A 20 -5.85 9.74 9.68
N SER A 21 -6.85 9.20 8.99
CA SER A 21 -8.22 9.04 9.52
C SER A 21 -8.35 7.85 10.48
N GLY A 22 -7.45 6.86 10.38
CA GLY A 22 -7.51 5.63 11.16
C GLY A 22 -8.45 4.57 10.59
N GLU A 23 -8.94 4.75 9.37
CA GLU A 23 -9.81 3.80 8.66
C GLU A 23 -9.04 2.58 8.11
N LEU A 24 -8.39 1.83 9.00
CA LEU A 24 -7.53 0.69 8.68
C LEU A 24 -8.27 -0.65 8.79
N SER A 25 -9.28 -0.86 7.95
CA SER A 25 -10.02 -2.14 7.95
C SER A 25 -9.12 -3.31 7.53
N LEU A 26 -9.36 -4.52 8.07
CA LEU A 26 -8.60 -5.74 7.72
C LEU A 26 -8.59 -6.02 6.21
N SER A 27 -9.69 -5.71 5.52
CA SER A 27 -9.81 -5.83 4.06
C SER A 27 -8.89 -4.91 3.25
N ILE A 28 -8.20 -3.94 3.88
CA ILE A 28 -7.13 -3.18 3.22
C ILE A 28 -5.84 -3.99 3.16
N PHE A 29 -5.59 -4.86 4.13
CA PHE A 29 -4.34 -5.61 4.24
C PHE A 29 -4.34 -6.93 3.48
N ALA A 30 -5.51 -7.55 3.30
CA ALA A 30 -5.67 -8.77 2.52
C ALA A 30 -6.92 -8.67 1.64
N ALA A 31 -6.73 -8.88 0.34
CA ALA A 31 -7.84 -9.04 -0.59
C ALA A 31 -8.43 -10.44 -0.52
N ASP A 32 -9.76 -10.52 -0.62
CA ASP A 32 -10.43 -11.72 -1.08
C ASP A 32 -10.36 -11.77 -2.61
N ILE A 33 -9.72 -12.80 -3.16
CA ILE A 33 -9.55 -12.97 -4.61
C ILE A 33 -10.92 -13.13 -5.31
N TYR A 34 -11.90 -13.74 -4.64
CA TYR A 34 -13.25 -13.87 -5.20
C TYR A 34 -13.90 -12.50 -5.37
N ASP A 35 -13.76 -11.60 -4.39
CA ASP A 35 -14.27 -10.23 -4.49
C ASP A 35 -13.56 -9.42 -5.58
N VAL A 36 -12.27 -9.68 -5.84
CA VAL A 36 -11.54 -9.07 -6.96
C VAL A 36 -12.18 -9.49 -8.27
N ILE A 37 -12.33 -10.80 -8.49
CA ILE A 37 -12.93 -11.38 -9.70
C ILE A 37 -14.38 -10.87 -9.90
N MET A 38 -15.14 -10.74 -8.81
CA MET A 38 -16.52 -10.28 -8.84
C MET A 38 -16.69 -8.76 -8.95
N GLY A 39 -15.60 -7.98 -8.98
CA GLY A 39 -15.67 -6.51 -9.06
C GLY A 39 -16.13 -5.82 -7.77
N LYS A 40 -16.06 -6.52 -6.63
CA LYS A 40 -16.55 -6.05 -5.31
C LYS A 40 -15.44 -5.65 -4.34
N ALA A 41 -14.19 -6.02 -4.64
CA ALA A 41 -13.05 -5.66 -3.81
C ALA A 41 -12.85 -4.14 -3.74
N LYS A 42 -12.08 -3.68 -2.75
CA LYS A 42 -11.71 -2.27 -2.63
C LYS A 42 -11.00 -1.75 -3.89
N PRO A 43 -11.11 -0.45 -4.22
CA PRO A 43 -10.49 0.13 -5.41
C PRO A 43 -9.00 -0.20 -5.58
N VAL A 44 -8.24 -0.22 -4.48
CA VAL A 44 -6.81 -0.58 -4.47
C VAL A 44 -6.50 -1.96 -5.04
N TYR A 45 -7.45 -2.88 -5.02
CA TYR A 45 -7.31 -4.24 -5.58
C TYR A 45 -7.96 -4.39 -6.97
N GLN A 46 -8.67 -3.37 -7.44
CA GLN A 46 -9.32 -3.34 -8.76
C GLN A 46 -8.50 -2.51 -9.76
N ASN A 47 -7.79 -1.49 -9.30
CA ASN A 47 -6.94 -0.63 -10.12
C ASN A 47 -5.48 -1.10 -10.06
N PRO A 48 -4.89 -1.59 -11.17
CA PRO A 48 -3.50 -2.04 -11.20
C PRO A 48 -2.50 -0.95 -10.78
N GLU A 49 -2.74 0.31 -11.15
CA GLU A 49 -1.82 1.41 -10.81
C GLU A 49 -1.76 1.64 -9.30
N GLU A 50 -2.93 1.65 -8.64
CA GLU A 50 -3.02 1.77 -7.18
C GLU A 50 -2.43 0.55 -6.46
N PHE A 51 -2.72 -0.65 -6.98
CA PHE A 51 -2.21 -1.90 -6.42
C PHE A 51 -0.68 -1.92 -6.40
N PHE A 52 -0.04 -1.65 -7.54
CA PHE A 52 1.41 -1.70 -7.66
C PHE A 52 2.12 -0.49 -7.04
N ALA A 53 1.44 0.66 -6.86
CA ALA A 53 2.00 1.77 -6.07
C ALA A 53 2.21 1.40 -4.59
N LEU A 54 1.44 0.44 -4.08
CA LEU A 54 1.44 0.01 -2.67
C LEU A 54 1.99 -1.40 -2.46
N THR A 55 2.25 -2.12 -3.55
CA THR A 55 2.80 -3.48 -3.52
C THR A 55 4.25 -3.42 -3.94
N TYR A 56 5.15 -3.90 -3.09
CA TYR A 56 6.50 -4.19 -3.52
C TYR A 56 6.51 -5.58 -4.16
N PRO A 57 6.62 -5.70 -5.50
CA PRO A 57 6.64 -7.01 -6.13
C PRO A 57 7.90 -7.74 -5.69
N THR A 58 7.70 -8.88 -5.03
CA THR A 58 8.77 -9.80 -4.65
C THR A 58 9.26 -10.55 -5.90
N PHE A 59 10.41 -11.23 -5.78
CA PHE A 59 11.05 -11.94 -6.89
C PHE A 59 10.05 -12.80 -7.71
N ASN A 60 9.27 -13.64 -7.04
CA ASN A 60 8.29 -14.53 -7.67
C ASN A 60 7.08 -13.83 -8.33
N ILE A 61 6.89 -12.52 -8.14
CA ILE A 61 5.82 -11.74 -8.81
C ILE A 61 6.35 -11.02 -10.06
N ARG A 62 7.67 -10.84 -10.16
CA ARG A 62 8.31 -10.13 -11.30
C ARG A 62 8.71 -11.04 -12.46
N GLU A 63 8.87 -12.34 -12.21
CA GLU A 63 9.23 -13.37 -13.21
C GLU A 63 8.01 -14.14 -13.69
#